data_AF-A0A0F9EPI7-F1
#
_entry.id   AF-A0A0F9EPI7-F1
#
_cell.length_a   1.000
_cell.length_b   1.000
_cell.length_c   1.000
_cell.angle_alpha   90.00
_cell.angle_beta   90.00
_cell.angle_gamma   90.00
#
_symmetry.space_group_name_H-M   'P 1'
#
loop_
_entity.id
_entity.type
_entity.pdbx_description
1 polymer ?
#
loop_
_entity_poly.entity_id
_entity_poly.type
_entity_poly.pdbx_seq_one_letter_code
_entity_poly.pdbx_strand_id
1 'polypeptide(L)'
;MKIDLHNHTNHSPCSDQTVKEMLDTAKEFGLDIIAITDHDSVSGIDEAIEYGKKIGIKVIPGLEITATSENDVKSLEPHTRVDILSYKIDWHSSLLKKFYENLSILKIIWAKGFVLYLNKKGYQLDID
;
A
#
# COMPACT_ATOMS: atom_id res chain seq x y z
N MET A 1 10.02 20.03 14.57
CA MET A 1 9.75 19.29 13.32
C MET A 1 9.01 18.01 13.69
N LYS A 2 7.77 17.83 13.24
CA LYS A 2 6.95 16.64 13.47
C LYS A 2 6.75 15.87 12.16
N ILE A 3 6.90 14.56 12.20
CA ILE A 3 7.00 13.71 11.01
C ILE A 3 6.17 12.44 11.25
N ASP A 4 5.39 12.05 10.25
CA ASP A 4 4.79 10.71 10.14
C ASP A 4 5.32 10.03 8.85
N LEU A 5 5.71 8.76 8.92
CA LEU A 5 6.35 8.07 7.80
C LEU A 5 5.58 6.84 7.31
N HIS A 6 4.42 6.51 7.88
CA HIS A 6 3.67 5.33 7.44
C HIS A 6 2.19 5.66 7.40
N ASN A 7 1.70 6.05 6.21
CA ASN A 7 0.32 6.50 6.04
C ASN A 7 -0.28 5.87 4.79
N HIS A 8 -1.57 5.55 4.91
CA HIS A 8 -2.38 4.95 3.86
C HIS A 8 -3.53 5.86 3.48
N THR A 9 -3.77 5.94 2.18
CA THR A 9 -4.89 6.64 1.56
C THR A 9 -5.85 5.62 0.95
N ASN A 10 -6.94 6.11 0.38
CA ASN A 10 -7.88 5.33 -0.44
C ASN A 10 -7.26 4.71 -1.72
N HIS A 11 -5.98 4.94 -1.98
CA HIS A 11 -5.20 4.18 -2.97
C HIS A 11 -4.63 2.87 -2.41
N SER A 12 -4.92 2.54 -1.16
CA SER A 12 -4.62 1.29 -0.47
C SER A 12 -5.93 0.65 0.03
N PRO A 13 -6.08 -0.69 0.03
CA PRO A 13 -7.31 -1.34 0.47
C PRO A 13 -7.59 -1.24 1.98
N CYS A 14 -6.65 -0.69 2.78
CA CYS A 14 -6.76 -0.60 4.23
C CYS A 14 -7.22 0.77 4.74
N SER A 15 -7.51 1.73 3.85
CA SER A 15 -7.91 3.08 4.22
C SER A 15 -8.99 3.60 3.27
N ASP A 16 -9.98 4.29 3.82
CA ASP A 16 -11.01 5.01 3.05
C ASP A 16 -10.68 6.51 2.92
N GLN A 17 -9.61 6.97 3.59
CA GLN A 17 -9.29 8.39 3.68
C GLN A 17 -8.63 8.88 2.39
N THR A 18 -9.18 9.92 1.77
CA THR A 18 -8.58 10.51 0.56
C THR A 18 -7.22 11.13 0.87
N VAL A 19 -6.37 11.28 -0.14
CA VAL A 19 -5.10 12.01 -0.05
C VAL A 19 -5.28 13.39 0.57
N LYS A 20 -6.31 14.12 0.14
CA LYS A 20 -6.66 15.45 0.64
C LYS A 20 -7.01 15.41 2.13
N GLU A 21 -7.94 14.55 2.54
CA GLU A 21 -8.37 14.45 3.94
C GLU A 21 -7.21 14.08 4.86
N MET A 22 -6.35 13.15 4.44
CA MET A 22 -5.18 12.73 5.21
C MET A 22 -4.18 13.88 5.40
N LEU A 23 -3.92 14.66 4.36
CA LEU A 23 -3.05 15.83 4.42
C LEU A 23 -3.65 16.98 5.25
N ASP A 24 -4.96 17.20 5.18
CA ASP A 24 -5.66 18.18 6.03
C ASP A 24 -5.56 17.78 7.50
N THR A 25 -5.82 16.51 7.82
CA THR A 25 -5.65 15.96 9.17
C THR A 25 -4.22 16.12 9.66
N ALA A 26 -3.22 15.78 8.85
CA ALA A 26 -1.81 15.97 9.19
C ALA A 26 -1.49 17.45 9.53
N LYS A 27 -2.10 18.40 8.81
CA LYS A 27 -1.93 19.83 9.07
C LYS A 27 -2.52 20.25 10.41
N GLU A 28 -3.71 19.76 10.74
CA GLU A 28 -4.40 20.03 12.01
C GLU A 28 -3.58 19.51 13.21
N PHE A 29 -2.91 18.36 13.06
CA PHE A 29 -1.99 17.83 14.08
C PHE A 29 -0.62 18.55 14.14
N GLY A 30 -0.39 19.49 13.23
CA GLY A 30 0.84 20.28 13.13
C GLY A 30 2.03 19.45 12.64
N LEU A 31 1.81 18.48 11.74
CA LEU A 31 2.88 17.75 11.07
C LEU A 31 3.54 18.63 10.00
N ASP A 32 4.87 18.52 9.90
CA ASP A 32 5.67 19.22 8.88
C ASP A 32 5.90 18.33 7.66
N ILE A 33 5.96 17.01 7.86
CA ILE A 33 6.34 16.02 6.86
C ILE A 33 5.47 14.77 7.01
N ILE A 34 4.96 14.25 5.91
CA ILE A 34 4.33 12.93 5.86
C ILE A 34 4.93 12.07 4.74
N ALA A 35 4.89 10.74 4.86
CA ALA A 35 5.12 9.83 3.74
C ALA A 35 3.84 9.12 3.31
N ILE A 36 3.61 9.03 2.00
CA ILE A 36 2.58 8.15 1.43
C ILE A 36 3.21 6.77 1.24
N THR A 37 2.62 5.74 1.83
CA THR A 37 3.14 4.36 1.78
C THR A 37 2.01 3.38 1.51
N ASP A 38 1.19 3.64 0.49
CA ASP A 38 0.09 2.75 0.11
C ASP A 38 0.58 1.34 -0.25
N HIS A 39 -0.25 0.32 0.01
CA HIS A 39 0.10 -1.08 -0.27
C HIS A 39 0.20 -1.32 -1.77
N ASP A 40 1.40 -1.69 -2.24
CA ASP A 40 1.73 -2.00 -3.64
C ASP A 40 1.23 -0.97 -4.67
N SER A 41 1.01 0.28 -4.24
CA SER A 41 0.45 1.35 -5.06
C SER A 41 1.22 2.64 -4.87
N VAL A 42 1.40 3.37 -5.99
CA VAL A 42 2.02 4.70 -6.01
C VAL A 42 1.09 5.75 -6.61
N SER A 43 -0.16 5.40 -6.90
CA SER A 43 -1.08 6.25 -7.67
C SER A 43 -1.49 7.54 -6.94
N GLY A 44 -1.44 7.54 -5.60
CA GLY A 44 -1.78 8.73 -4.79
C GLY A 44 -0.62 9.73 -4.62
N ILE A 45 0.60 9.38 -5.05
CA ILE A 45 1.80 10.19 -4.74
C ILE A 45 1.78 11.56 -5.44
N ASP A 46 1.39 11.62 -6.72
CA ASP A 46 1.38 12.87 -7.47
C ASP A 46 0.37 13.88 -6.88
N GLU A 47 -0.84 13.40 -6.58
CA GLU A 47 -1.88 14.18 -5.89
C GLU A 47 -1.37 14.67 -4.52
N ALA A 48 -0.74 13.79 -3.74
CA ALA A 48 -0.26 14.12 -2.41
C ALA A 48 0.84 15.18 -2.45
N ILE A 49 1.80 15.07 -3.36
CA ILE A 49 2.87 16.06 -3.53
C ILE A 49 2.28 17.41 -3.97
N GLU A 50 1.33 17.41 -4.90
CA GLU A 50 0.68 18.65 -5.35
C GLU A 50 -0.09 19.32 -4.21
N TYR A 51 -0.90 18.56 -3.49
CA TYR A 51 -1.72 19.10 -2.39
C TYR A 51 -0.87 19.52 -1.18
N GLY A 52 0.12 18.70 -0.81
CA GLY A 52 1.06 19.00 0.28
C GLY A 52 1.78 20.33 0.08
N LYS A 53 2.23 20.64 -1.15
CA LYS A 53 2.81 21.95 -1.48
C LYS A 53 1.85 23.11 -1.21
N LYS A 54 0.55 22.95 -1.51
CA LYS A 54 -0.48 23.99 -1.31
C LYS A 54 -0.70 24.30 0.17
N ILE A 55 -0.68 23.29 1.04
CA ILE A 55 -0.95 23.43 2.48
C ILE A 55 0.32 23.56 3.34
N GLY A 56 1.50 23.51 2.72
CA GLY A 56 2.78 23.60 3.40
C GLY A 56 3.14 22.34 4.21
N ILE A 57 2.79 21.16 3.72
CA ILE A 57 3.27 19.87 4.21
C ILE A 57 4.19 19.25 3.17
N LYS A 58 5.39 18.83 3.61
CA LYS A 58 6.29 18.09 2.74
C LYS A 58 5.85 16.63 2.64
N VAL A 59 5.59 16.16 1.42
CA VAL A 59 5.29 14.75 1.17
C VAL A 59 6.57 14.00 0.76
N ILE A 60 6.81 12.85 1.39
CA ILE A 60 7.83 11.88 1.00
C ILE A 60 7.13 10.79 0.18
N PRO A 61 7.56 10.57 -1.08
CA PRO A 61 7.06 9.48 -1.89
C PRO A 61 7.58 8.16 -1.31
N GLY A 62 6.68 7.23 -1.02
CA GLY A 62 6.99 5.92 -0.49
C GLY A 62 6.06 4.84 -1.05
N LEU A 63 6.33 3.61 -0.63
CA LEU A 63 5.59 2.42 -1.04
C LEU A 63 5.72 1.37 0.06
N GLU A 64 4.62 0.76 0.46
CA GLU A 64 4.66 -0.42 1.32
C GLU A 64 4.51 -1.68 0.46
N ILE A 65 5.60 -2.45 0.38
CA ILE A 65 5.68 -3.66 -0.44
C ILE A 65 5.35 -4.86 0.43
N THR A 66 4.30 -5.61 0.06
CA THR A 66 4.03 -6.88 0.73
C THR A 66 4.99 -7.97 0.26
N ALA A 67 5.72 -8.58 1.19
CA ALA A 67 6.63 -9.70 0.94
C ALA A 67 6.21 -10.94 1.75
N THR A 68 6.43 -12.12 1.17
CA THR A 68 6.17 -13.41 1.83
C THR A 68 7.33 -14.36 1.56
N SER A 69 7.48 -15.37 2.41
CA SER A 69 8.52 -16.38 2.26
C SER A 69 8.21 -17.32 1.09
N GLU A 70 9.24 -17.82 0.41
CA GLU A 70 9.06 -18.83 -0.64
C GLU A 70 8.36 -20.09 -0.10
N ASN A 71 8.58 -20.44 1.17
CA ASN A 71 7.97 -21.59 1.81
C ASN A 71 6.45 -21.39 1.96
N ASP A 72 6.00 -20.19 2.32
CA ASP A 72 4.58 -19.84 2.47
C ASP A 72 3.85 -19.92 1.13
N VAL A 73 4.52 -19.48 0.05
CA VAL A 73 3.99 -19.59 -1.31
C VAL A 73 3.81 -21.06 -1.70
N LYS A 74 4.74 -21.94 -1.31
CA LYS A 74 4.69 -23.37 -1.64
C LYS A 74 3.73 -24.17 -0.76
N SER A 75 3.65 -23.87 0.54
CA SER A 75 2.79 -24.58 1.48
C SER A 75 1.33 -24.15 1.36
N LEU A 76 1.07 -22.96 0.80
CA LEU A 76 -0.23 -22.27 0.88
C LEU A 76 -0.66 -22.03 2.34
N GLU A 77 0.28 -22.09 3.27
CA GLU A 77 0.07 -21.84 4.68
C GLU A 77 0.84 -20.56 5.04
N PRO A 78 0.15 -19.51 5.52
CA PRO A 78 0.81 -18.26 5.89
C PRO A 78 1.59 -18.48 7.19
N HIS A 79 2.91 -18.39 7.11
CA HIS A 79 3.80 -18.51 8.28
C HIS A 79 4.49 -17.18 8.58
N THR A 80 4.83 -16.37 7.58
CA THR A 80 5.47 -15.06 7.74
C THR A 80 5.17 -14.14 6.55
N ARG A 81 4.40 -13.08 6.84
CA ARG A 81 4.29 -11.89 5.98
C ARG A 81 5.18 -10.79 6.54
N VAL A 82 5.91 -10.11 5.67
CA VAL A 82 6.70 -8.92 6.00
C VAL A 82 6.26 -7.80 5.08
N ASP A 83 6.07 -6.60 5.63
CA ASP A 83 5.85 -5.41 4.84
C ASP A 83 7.14 -4.57 4.80
N ILE A 84 7.56 -4.17 3.61
CA ILE A 84 8.80 -3.43 3.37
C ILE A 84 8.46 -2.00 2.99
N LEU A 85 8.79 -1.05 3.87
CA LEU A 85 8.62 0.37 3.62
C LEU A 85 9.79 0.92 2.81
N SER A 86 9.47 1.48 1.66
CA SER A 86 10.41 2.16 0.76
C SER A 86 10.14 3.66 0.78
N TYR A 87 11.20 4.47 0.76
CA TYR A 87 11.12 5.92 0.84
C TYR A 87 11.99 6.59 -0.21
N LYS A 88 11.59 7.79 -0.65
CA LYS A 88 12.29 8.56 -1.70
C LYS A 88 12.48 7.73 -2.98
N ILE A 89 11.49 6.92 -3.28
CA ILE A 89 11.45 6.12 -4.50
C ILE A 89 11.31 7.03 -5.73
N ASP A 90 11.69 6.52 -6.89
CA ASP A 90 11.26 7.08 -8.18
C ASP A 90 9.97 6.37 -8.62
N TRP A 91 8.83 6.97 -8.32
CA TRP A 91 7.50 6.38 -8.58
C TRP A 91 7.07 6.47 -10.04
N HIS A 92 7.83 7.17 -10.89
CA HIS A 92 7.64 7.16 -12.34
C HIS A 92 8.50 6.09 -13.04
N SER A 93 9.34 5.38 -12.28
CA SER A 93 10.17 4.31 -12.83
C SER A 93 9.33 3.20 -13.44
N SER A 94 9.54 2.94 -14.74
CA SER A 94 8.90 1.83 -15.43
C SER A 94 9.28 0.46 -14.84
N LEU A 95 10.44 0.35 -14.19
CA LEU A 95 10.86 -0.87 -13.51
C LEU A 95 10.02 -1.10 -12.25
N LEU A 96 9.84 -0.06 -11.45
CA LEU A 96 9.00 -0.14 -10.25
C LEU A 96 7.54 -0.44 -10.62
N LYS A 97 7.04 0.17 -11.70
CA LYS A 97 5.72 -0.12 -12.26
C LYS A 97 5.53 -1.60 -12.57
N LYS A 98 6.43 -2.18 -13.35
CA LYS A 98 6.40 -3.61 -13.67
C LYS A 98 6.51 -4.49 -12.42
N PHE A 99 7.28 -4.06 -11.42
CA PHE A 99 7.44 -4.80 -10.18
C PHE A 99 6.12 -4.94 -9.41
N TYR A 100 5.39 -3.85 -9.12
CA TYR A 100 4.14 -3.95 -8.37
C TYR A 100 2.96 -4.50 -9.20
N GLU A 101 2.97 -4.34 -10.53
CA GLU A 101 2.00 -5.01 -11.43
C GLU A 101 2.10 -6.54 -11.29
N ASN A 102 3.33 -7.08 -11.23
CA ASN A 102 3.56 -8.51 -11.00
C ASN A 102 3.09 -8.96 -9.61
N LEU A 103 3.32 -8.15 -8.57
CA LEU A 103 2.82 -8.44 -7.22
C LEU A 103 1.29 -8.48 -7.17
N SER A 104 0.63 -7.55 -7.86
CA SER A 104 -0.83 -7.48 -7.94
C SER A 104 -1.43 -8.76 -8.55
N ILE A 105 -0.80 -9.29 -9.60
CA ILE A 105 -1.21 -10.57 -10.22
C ILE A 105 -1.08 -11.73 -9.22
N LEU A 106 0.04 -11.82 -8.51
CA LEU A 106 0.26 -12.86 -7.51
C LEU A 106 -0.76 -12.79 -6.37
N LYS A 107 -1.09 -11.57 -5.89
CA LYS A 107 -2.13 -11.35 -4.87
C LYS A 107 -3.49 -11.84 -5.32
N ILE A 108 -3.88 -11.58 -6.57
CA ILE A 108 -5.16 -12.09 -7.14
C ILE A 108 -5.16 -13.62 -7.14
N ILE A 109 -4.10 -14.25 -7.65
CA ILE A 109 -3.99 -15.71 -7.69
C ILE A 109 -4.09 -16.31 -6.28
N TRP A 110 -3.41 -15.70 -5.31
CA TRP A 110 -3.43 -16.14 -3.93
C TRP A 110 -4.81 -15.98 -3.29
N ALA A 111 -5.49 -14.84 -3.49
CA ALA A 111 -6.86 -14.63 -3.04
C ALA A 111 -7.81 -15.70 -3.61
N LYS A 112 -7.68 -16.07 -4.89
CA LYS A 112 -8.46 -17.17 -5.48
C LYS A 112 -8.19 -18.51 -4.80
N GLY A 113 -6.91 -18.84 -4.59
CA GLY A 113 -6.51 -20.06 -3.89
C GLY A 113 -7.07 -20.14 -2.48
N PHE A 114 -7.06 -19.01 -1.76
CA PHE A 114 -7.55 -18.92 -0.40
C PHE A 114 -9.07 -19.08 -0.31
N VAL A 115 -9.84 -18.43 -1.19
CA VAL A 115 -11.29 -18.62 -1.29
C VAL A 115 -11.64 -20.09 -1.55
N LEU A 116 -10.95 -20.74 -2.51
CA LEU A 116 -11.14 -22.17 -2.79
C LEU A 116 -10.82 -23.05 -1.59
N TYR A 117 -9.76 -22.73 -0.84
CA TYR A 117 -9.39 -23.44 0.38
C TYR A 117 -10.48 -23.30 1.46
N LEU A 118 -10.99 -22.11 1.71
CA LEU A 118 -12.05 -21.87 2.68
C LEU A 118 -13.36 -22.55 2.28
N ASN A 119 -13.72 -22.53 0.99
CA ASN A 119 -14.88 -23.26 0.48
C ASN A 119 -14.75 -24.77 0.72
N LYS A 120 -13.55 -25.36 0.56
CA LYS A 120 -13.29 -26.77 0.93
C LYS A 120 -13.40 -27.04 2.43
N LYS A 121 -13.23 -26.04 3.29
CA LYS A 121 -13.41 -26.13 4.75
C LYS A 121 -14.86 -25.90 5.20
N GLY A 122 -15.78 -25.65 4.26
CA GLY A 122 -17.21 -25.50 4.52
C GLY A 122 -17.69 -24.05 4.68
N TYR A 123 -16.81 -23.06 4.45
CA TYR A 123 -17.24 -21.67 4.32
C TYR A 123 -17.91 -21.46 2.94
N GLN A 124 -18.74 -20.43 2.80
CA GLN A 124 -19.35 -20.04 1.53
C GLN A 124 -18.90 -18.63 1.18
N LEU A 125 -17.94 -18.53 0.27
CA LEU A 125 -17.37 -17.27 -0.18
C LEU A 125 -17.40 -17.21 -1.72
N ASP A 126 -17.81 -16.05 -2.23
CA ASP A 126 -17.69 -15.68 -3.64
C ASP A 126 -16.40 -14.86 -3.85
N ILE A 127 -15.91 -14.87 -5.08
CA ILE A 127 -14.72 -14.14 -5.51
C ILE A 127 -15.03 -12.92 -6.40
N ASP A 128 -16.26 -12.87 -6.92
CA ASP A 128 -16.79 -11.75 -7.71
C ASP A 128 -17.60 -10.79 -6.80
#